data_AF-A0A7C0XH70-F1
#
_entry.id   AF-A0A7C0XH70-F1
#
_cell.length_a   1.000
_cell.length_b   1.000
_cell.length_c   1.000
_cell.angle_alpha   90.00
_cell.angle_beta   90.00
_cell.angle_gamma   90.00
#
_symmetry.space_group_name_H-M   'P 1'
#
loop_
_entity.id
_entity.type
_entity.pdbx_description
1 polymer ?
#
loop_
_entity_poly.entity_id
_entity_poly.type
_entity_poly.pdbx_seq_one_letter_code
_entity_poly.pdbx_strand_id
1 'polypeptide(L)'
;MNGLRRAYFENLLIVIETLTYVLDGLDGKVVITSDHGEFLGERNSFSHPCGSKDTILRSVPYLEVKRVLKPSRPRFSLYPLKLKLKLAKRKLEYAKNHPHLGAIRISSYTGD
;
A
#
# COMPACT_ATOMS: atom_id res chain seq x y z
N MET A 1 0.89 3.69 -18.71
CA MET A 1 1.11 4.47 -17.48
C MET A 1 -0.10 4.52 -16.51
N ASN A 2 -1.28 3.98 -16.83
CA ASN A 2 -2.46 4.11 -15.94
C ASN A 2 -2.49 3.13 -14.74
N GLY A 3 -1.78 1.99 -14.83
CA GLY A 3 -1.82 0.94 -13.81
C GLY A 3 -1.22 1.38 -12.46
N LEU A 4 -0.08 2.09 -12.47
CA LEU A 4 0.60 2.54 -11.26
C LEU A 4 -0.26 3.54 -10.47
N ARG A 5 -0.75 4.60 -11.14
CA ARG A 5 -1.62 5.60 -10.51
C ARG A 5 -2.89 4.96 -9.96
N ARG A 6 -3.49 4.01 -10.68
CA ARG A 6 -4.65 3.26 -10.21
C ARG A 6 -4.33 2.42 -8.97
N ALA A 7 -3.22 1.69 -8.96
CA ALA A 7 -2.81 0.90 -7.82
C ALA A 7 -2.53 1.77 -6.58
N TYR A 8 -1.87 2.91 -6.77
CA TYR A 8 -1.63 3.88 -5.70
C TYR A 8 -2.94 4.44 -5.14
N PHE A 9 -3.88 4.83 -6.01
CA PHE A 9 -5.21 5.29 -5.61
C PHE A 9 -6.00 4.21 -4.86
N GLU A 10 -6.02 2.97 -5.36
CA GLU A 10 -6.67 1.84 -4.68
C GLU A 10 -6.06 1.59 -3.29
N ASN A 11 -4.74 1.75 -3.12
CA ASN A 11 -4.08 1.68 -1.83
C ASN A 11 -4.59 2.76 -0.87
N LEU A 12 -4.71 4.01 -1.31
CA LEU A 12 -5.27 5.09 -0.49
C LEU A 12 -6.70 4.77 -0.02
N LEU A 13 -7.54 4.19 -0.88
CA LEU A 13 -8.90 3.78 -0.49
C LEU A 13 -8.89 2.69 0.59
N ILE A 14 -7.94 1.75 0.52
CA ILE A 14 -7.74 0.74 1.57
C ILE A 14 -7.38 1.42 2.89
N VAL A 15 -6.39 2.33 2.88
CA VAL A 15 -5.94 3.05 4.07
C VAL A 15 -7.09 3.83 4.72
N ILE A 16 -7.84 4.61 3.94
CA ILE A 16 -8.96 5.40 4.46
C ILE A 16 -10.03 4.51 5.09
N GLU A 17 -10.38 3.39 4.46
CA GLU A 17 -11.33 2.44 5.04
C GLU A 17 -10.80 1.84 6.35
N THR A 18 -9.52 1.42 6.36
CA THR A 18 -8.87 0.87 7.56
C THR A 18 -8.83 1.88 8.71
N LEU A 19 -8.57 3.16 8.43
CA LEU A 19 -8.55 4.22 9.45
C LEU A 19 -9.90 4.36 10.16
N THR A 20 -11.04 4.08 9.49
CA THR A 20 -12.36 4.13 10.17
C THR A 20 -12.49 3.12 11.32
N TYR A 21 -11.71 2.05 11.31
CA TYR A 21 -11.65 1.06 12.37
C TYR A 21 -10.58 1.39 13.42
N VAL A 22 -9.43 1.93 12.99
CA VAL A 22 -8.34 2.31 13.90
C VAL A 22 -8.74 3.49 14.79
N LEU A 23 -9.49 4.43 14.24
CA LEU A 23 -9.95 5.61 14.97
C LEU A 23 -11.15 5.33 15.88
N ASP A 24 -11.70 4.12 15.84
CA ASP A 24 -12.81 3.72 16.69
C ASP A 24 -12.36 3.66 18.16
N GLY A 25 -12.96 4.48 19.02
CA GLY A 25 -12.59 4.56 20.44
C GLY A 25 -11.36 5.40 20.74
N LEU A 26 -10.80 6.14 19.77
CA LEU A 26 -9.83 7.19 20.08
C LEU A 26 -10.54 8.48 20.50
N ASP A 27 -10.16 8.98 21.67
CA ASP A 27 -10.61 10.26 22.20
C ASP A 27 -9.63 11.39 21.84
N GLY A 28 -10.15 12.62 21.78
CA GLY A 28 -9.36 13.83 21.54
C GLY A 28 -9.26 14.27 20.08
N LYS A 29 -8.38 15.24 19.82
CA LYS A 29 -8.18 15.80 18.47
C LYS A 29 -7.31 14.87 17.65
N VAL A 30 -7.87 14.31 16.59
CA VAL A 30 -7.14 13.47 15.64
C VAL A 30 -6.81 14.26 14.37
N VAL A 31 -5.55 14.19 13.95
CA VAL A 31 -5.06 14.67 12.66
C VAL A 31 -4.43 13.50 11.92
N ILE A 32 -4.83 13.28 10.67
CA ILE A 32 -4.21 12.32 9.76
C ILE A 32 -3.29 13.09 8.80
N THR A 33 -2.04 12.66 8.71
CA THR A 33 -1.04 13.20 7.77
C THR A 33 -0.21 12.07 7.17
N SER A 34 0.56 12.40 6.14
CA SER A 34 1.66 11.55 5.64
C SER A 34 3.01 12.14 6.06
N ASP A 35 4.04 11.31 6.14
CA ASP A 35 5.43 11.72 6.32
C ASP A 35 6.04 12.26 5.02
N HIS A 36 5.65 11.69 3.88
CA HIS A 36 6.02 12.14 2.55
C HIS A 36 4.96 11.83 1.48
N GLY A 37 5.15 12.39 0.28
CA GLY A 37 4.44 12.04 -0.96
C GLY A 37 5.21 11.01 -1.80
N GLU A 38 4.78 10.73 -3.03
CA GLU A 38 5.37 9.69 -3.87
C GLU A 38 5.39 10.12 -5.35
N PHE A 39 6.51 9.93 -6.06
CA PHE A 39 6.51 10.07 -7.50
C PHE A 39 5.91 8.84 -8.18
N LEU A 40 5.02 9.08 -9.15
CA LEU A 40 4.29 8.05 -9.89
C LEU A 40 4.59 8.11 -11.40
N GLY A 41 5.74 8.67 -11.78
CA GLY A 41 6.20 8.83 -13.16
C GLY A 41 6.36 10.28 -13.62
N GLU A 42 6.11 11.27 -12.75
CA GLU A 42 6.34 12.68 -13.08
C GLU A 42 7.81 12.91 -13.46
N ARG A 43 8.06 13.48 -14.65
CA ARG A 43 9.42 13.69 -15.19
C ARG A 43 10.28 12.42 -15.15
N ASN A 44 9.69 11.27 -15.45
CA ASN A 44 10.33 9.95 -15.38
C ASN A 44 10.91 9.60 -13.99
N SER A 45 10.44 10.27 -12.94
CA SER A 45 10.82 10.00 -11.56
C SER A 45 9.82 9.06 -10.91
N PHE A 46 10.31 8.20 -10.03
CA PHE A 46 9.53 7.23 -9.27
C PHE A 46 10.04 7.21 -7.83
N SER A 47 9.20 6.73 -6.92
CA SER A 47 9.54 6.62 -5.50
C SER A 47 9.79 7.99 -4.84
N HIS A 48 10.46 8.00 -3.69
CA HIS A 48 10.71 9.17 -2.86
C HIS A 48 12.21 9.28 -2.52
N PRO A 49 13.06 9.79 -3.43
CA PRO A 49 14.48 9.94 -3.18
C PRO A 49 14.77 10.78 -1.92
N CYS A 50 15.64 10.25 -1.05
CA CYS A 50 16.01 10.90 0.21
C CYS A 50 16.57 12.31 -0.04
N GLY A 51 16.18 13.26 0.80
CA GLY A 51 16.64 14.65 0.71
C GLY A 51 16.02 15.47 -0.43
N SER A 52 15.12 14.88 -1.25
CA SER A 52 14.48 15.60 -2.34
C SER A 52 13.74 16.85 -1.85
N LYS A 53 13.87 17.93 -2.62
CA LYS A 53 13.20 19.21 -2.39
C LYS A 53 11.90 19.37 -3.18
N ASP A 54 11.52 18.35 -3.94
CA ASP A 54 10.38 18.43 -4.82
C ASP A 54 9.06 18.53 -4.04
N THR A 55 8.16 19.39 -4.51
CA THR A 55 6.88 19.64 -3.86
C THR A 55 5.95 18.43 -3.92
N ILE A 56 6.06 17.56 -4.92
CA ILE A 56 5.26 16.33 -5.01
C ILE A 56 5.52 15.42 -3.81
N LEU A 57 6.76 15.38 -3.30
CA LEU A 57 7.13 14.57 -2.15
C LEU A 57 6.91 15.26 -0.81
N ARG A 58 6.75 16.60 -0.80
CA ARG A 58 6.60 17.40 0.44
C ARG A 58 5.18 17.87 0.69
N SER A 59 4.34 17.87 -0.33
CA SER A 59 2.92 18.21 -0.23
C SER A 59 2.16 17.00 0.31
N VAL A 60 2.02 16.94 1.63
CA VAL A 60 1.33 15.86 2.34
C VAL A 60 -0.07 16.31 2.78
N PRO A 61 -1.04 15.37 2.91
CA PRO A 61 -2.36 15.70 3.41
C PRO A 61 -2.29 16.14 4.88
N TYR A 62 -3.14 17.09 5.27
CA TYR A 62 -3.40 17.42 6.67
C TYR A 62 -4.91 17.38 6.89
N LEU A 63 -5.41 16.28 7.46
CA LEU A 63 -6.83 16.05 7.65
C LEU A 63 -7.18 16.08 9.14
N GLU A 64 -7.86 17.12 9.58
CA GLU A 64 -8.47 17.15 10.91
C GLU A 64 -9.75 16.32 10.93
N VAL A 65 -9.78 15.27 11.74
CA VAL A 65 -10.95 14.40 11.86
C VAL A 65 -11.98 15.05 12.78
N LYS A 66 -13.17 15.33 12.24
CA LYS A 66 -14.31 15.83 13.02
C LYS A 66 -15.24 14.71 13.47
N ARG A 67 -15.38 13.67 12.65
CA ARG A 67 -16.22 12.51 12.90
C ARG A 67 -15.75 11.34 12.04
N VAL A 68 -15.80 10.14 12.60
CA VAL A 68 -15.57 8.89 11.87
C VAL A 68 -16.92 8.26 11.55
N LEU A 69 -17.13 7.93 10.28
CA LEU A 69 -18.31 7.18 9.82
C LEU A 69 -17.84 5.80 9.37
N LYS A 70 -18.36 4.74 9.99
CA LYS A 70 -18.05 3.39 9.56
C LYS A 70 -18.80 3.06 8.26
N PRO A 71 -18.14 2.47 7.26
CA PRO A 71 -18.82 2.06 6.04
C PRO A 71 -19.79 0.92 6.34
N SER A 72 -21.02 1.00 5.82
CA SER A 72 -22.02 -0.07 5.95
C SER A 72 -21.61 -1.35 5.24
N ARG A 73 -20.73 -1.26 4.24
CA ARG A 73 -20.15 -2.38 3.48
C ARG A 73 -18.65 -2.16 3.28
N PRO A 74 -17.78 -2.68 4.15
CA PRO A 74 -16.34 -2.60 3.93
C PRO A 74 -15.94 -3.37 2.66
N ARG A 75 -15.24 -2.71 1.75
CA ARG A 75 -14.74 -3.33 0.52
C ARG A 75 -13.28 -3.78 0.65
N PHE A 76 -12.53 -3.15 1.52
CA PHE A 76 -11.07 -3.17 1.53
C PHE A 76 -10.46 -3.75 2.80
N SER A 77 -11.20 -3.81 3.92
CA SER A 77 -10.72 -4.37 5.19
C SER A 77 -10.28 -5.85 5.08
N LEU A 78 -10.83 -6.61 4.13
CA LEU A 78 -10.43 -7.99 3.85
C LEU A 78 -9.30 -8.11 2.81
N TYR A 79 -8.85 -6.99 2.23
CA TYR A 79 -7.89 -6.99 1.13
C TYR A 79 -6.53 -7.63 1.50
N PRO A 80 -5.92 -7.37 2.66
CA PRO A 80 -4.63 -7.99 3.02
C PRO A 80 -4.73 -9.53 3.07
N LEU A 81 -5.80 -10.05 3.65
CA LEU A 81 -6.05 -11.50 3.71
C LEU A 81 -6.33 -12.07 2.32
N LYS A 82 -7.20 -11.42 1.54
CA LYS A 82 -7.55 -11.83 0.17
C LYS A 82 -6.33 -11.82 -0.76
N LEU A 83 -5.44 -10.84 -0.61
CA LEU A 83 -4.19 -10.74 -1.36
C LEU A 83 -3.22 -11.87 -0.97
N LYS A 84 -3.00 -12.11 0.33
CA LYS A 84 -2.18 -13.25 0.81
C LYS A 84 -2.67 -14.57 0.23
N LEU A 85 -3.99 -14.82 0.27
CA LEU A 85 -4.61 -16.00 -0.32
C LEU A 85 -4.39 -16.08 -1.84
N LYS A 86 -4.54 -14.96 -2.56
CA LYS A 86 -4.32 -14.90 -4.01
C LYS A 86 -2.87 -15.19 -4.40
N LEU A 87 -1.90 -14.62 -3.67
CA LEU A 87 -0.47 -14.85 -3.89
C LEU A 87 -0.08 -16.29 -3.58
N ALA A 88 -0.59 -16.86 -2.48
CA ALA A 88 -0.37 -18.27 -2.13
C ALA A 88 -0.90 -19.22 -3.21
N LYS A 89 -2.12 -18.97 -3.73
CA LYS A 89 -2.69 -19.75 -4.84
C LYS A 89 -1.82 -19.66 -6.10
N ARG A 90 -1.37 -18.46 -6.48
CA ARG A 90 -0.46 -18.29 -7.64
C ARG A 90 0.87 -19.02 -7.45
N LYS A 91 1.45 -18.98 -6.26
CA LYS A 91 2.69 -19.70 -5.94
C LYS A 91 2.49 -21.22 -6.07
N LEU A 92 1.34 -21.73 -5.61
CA LEU A 92 0.98 -23.14 -5.75
C LEU A 92 0.76 -23.53 -7.22
N GLU A 93 0.04 -22.73 -8.00
CA GLU A 93 -0.15 -22.95 -9.44
C GLU A 93 1.19 -22.95 -10.20
N TYR A 94 2.06 -21.98 -9.90
CA TYR A 94 3.39 -21.90 -10.50
C TYR A 94 4.24 -23.15 -10.20
N ALA A 95 4.24 -23.60 -8.93
CA ALA A 95 4.95 -24.81 -8.52
C ALA A 95 4.39 -26.08 -9.17
N LYS A 96 3.06 -26.18 -9.32
CA LYS A 96 2.41 -27.29 -10.04
C LYS A 96 2.80 -27.33 -11.52
N ASN A 97 2.92 -26.16 -12.16
CA ASN A 97 3.26 -26.05 -13.58
C ASN A 97 4.76 -26.20 -13.86
N HIS A 98 5.63 -26.05 -12.85
CA HIS A 98 7.08 -26.17 -12.97
C HIS A 98 7.67 -27.12 -11.92
N PRO A 99 7.30 -28.42 -11.94
CA PRO A 99 7.71 -29.38 -10.91
C PRO A 99 9.23 -29.63 -10.85
N HIS A 100 9.95 -29.31 -11.92
CA HIS A 100 11.40 -29.48 -12.05
C HIS A 100 12.23 -28.35 -11.39
N LEU A 101 11.61 -27.22 -10.99
CA LEU A 101 12.31 -26.07 -10.38
C LEU A 101 12.34 -26.10 -8.84
N GLY A 102 11.81 -27.17 -8.21
CA GLY A 102 11.64 -27.27 -6.75
C GLY A 102 12.92 -27.27 -5.90
N ALA A 103 14.10 -27.24 -6.52
CA ALA A 103 15.40 -27.30 -5.84
C ALA A 103 16.33 -26.09 -6.09
N ILE A 104 15.86 -25.01 -6.73
CA ILE A 104 16.66 -23.78 -6.79
C ILE A 104 16.46 -23.04 -5.46
N ARG A 105 17.31 -23.38 -4.48
CA ARG A 105 17.56 -22.55 -3.30
C ARG A 105 17.99 -21.18 -3.84
N ILE A 106 17.15 -20.17 -3.69
CA ILE A 106 17.58 -18.78 -3.92
C ILE A 106 18.60 -18.52 -2.82
N SER A 107 19.89 -18.66 -3.11
CA SER A 107 20.93 -18.16 -2.21
C SER A 107 20.75 -16.65 -2.19
N SER A 108 20.33 -16.13 -1.04
CA SER A 108 20.37 -14.71 -0.77
C SER A 108 21.78 -14.21 -1.08
N TYR A 109 21.89 -13.38 -2.11
CA TYR A 109 23.09 -12.60 -2.39
C TYR A 109 23.25 -11.62 -1.23
N THR A 110 24.05 -11.96 -0.23
CA THR A 110 24.60 -10.97 0.70
C THR A 110 25.76 -10.35 -0.03
N GLY A 111 25.54 -9.17 -0.60
CA GLY A 111 26.62 -8.35 -1.15
C GLY A 111 27.42 -7.76 0.01
N ASP A 112 28.70 -8.09 0.03
CA ASP A 112 29.74 -7.31 0.72
C ASP A 112 29.98 -5.99 -0.03
#